data_AF-A0A961W7Y9-F1
#
_entry.id   AF-A0A961W7Y9-F1
#
_cell.length_a   1.000
_cell.length_b   1.000
_cell.length_c   1.000
_cell.angle_alpha   90.00
_cell.angle_beta   90.00
_cell.angle_gamma   90.00
#
_symmetry.space_group_name_H-M   'P 1'
#
loop_
_entity.id
_entity.type
_entity.pdbx_description
1 polymer ?
#
loop_
_entity_poly.entity_id
_entity_poly.type
_entity_poly.pdbx_seq_one_letter_code
_entity_poly.pdbx_strand_id
1 'polypeptide(L)'
;MILSRLKKPAGSAAVREVVELVESLTGEVENALRHVDEEIAGELGGIAGDIRAMREELAALSAEAHDGRIPEAGEELTEVARETEAATNTIMAAAETILSLEEAADSAYREKVEAQVMEIFQACSFQDITGQRITKVVTTLSAVEERIAALLDAIAKGNPLPQARRIEKDPLLNGPHIGGPEVSQDDIDALFD
;
A
#
# COMPACT_ATOMS: atom_id res chain seq x y z
N MET A 1 24.41 -38.37 -91.02
CA MET A 1 24.03 -38.98 -89.73
C MET A 1 25.31 -39.55 -89.14
N ILE A 2 25.97 -39.02 -88.11
CA ILE A 2 25.48 -38.51 -86.84
C ILE A 2 26.56 -37.55 -86.33
N LEU A 3 26.35 -36.24 -86.47
CA LEU A 3 27.06 -35.25 -85.67
C LEU A 3 26.41 -35.20 -84.27
N SER A 4 27.23 -34.84 -83.29
CA SER A 4 26.84 -34.33 -81.97
C SER A 4 26.06 -35.28 -81.06
N ARG A 5 26.79 -36.16 -80.35
CA ARG A 5 26.44 -36.52 -78.97
C ARG A 5 27.53 -35.99 -78.04
N LEU A 6 27.52 -34.67 -77.84
CA LEU A 6 28.15 -34.05 -76.67
C LEU A 6 27.41 -34.57 -75.43
N LYS A 7 27.95 -35.63 -74.83
CA LYS A 7 27.56 -36.07 -73.50
C LYS A 7 28.09 -35.03 -72.52
N LYS A 8 27.26 -34.03 -72.17
CA LYS A 8 27.54 -33.12 -71.04
C LYS A 8 27.83 -33.98 -69.79
N PRO A 9 28.80 -33.62 -68.95
CA PRO A 9 29.11 -34.40 -67.76
C PRO A 9 27.96 -34.22 -66.76
N ALA A 10 27.23 -35.31 -66.49
CA ALA A 10 26.08 -35.33 -65.58
C ALA A 10 26.43 -34.85 -64.14
N GLY A 11 27.71 -34.93 -63.74
CA GLY A 11 28.19 -34.49 -62.42
C GLY A 11 28.15 -32.97 -62.21
N SER A 12 28.30 -32.14 -63.25
CA SER A 12 28.25 -30.68 -63.09
C SER A 12 26.83 -30.16 -62.88
N ALA A 13 25.83 -30.87 -63.39
CA ALA A 13 24.42 -30.52 -63.19
C ALA A 13 23.95 -30.90 -61.78
N ALA A 14 24.30 -32.10 -61.31
CA ALA A 14 23.95 -32.56 -59.96
C ALA A 14 24.62 -31.73 -58.86
N VAL A 15 25.90 -31.35 -59.03
CA VAL A 15 26.58 -30.45 -58.07
C VAL A 15 25.93 -29.07 -58.04
N ARG A 16 25.49 -28.55 -59.19
CA ARG A 16 24.79 -27.26 -59.27
C ARG A 16 23.43 -27.31 -58.57
N GLU A 17 22.68 -28.39 -58.75
CA GLU A 17 21.39 -28.60 -58.09
C GLU A 17 21.53 -28.70 -56.57
N VAL A 18 22.59 -29.36 -56.07
CA VAL A 18 22.91 -29.38 -54.63
C VAL A 18 23.29 -28.01 -54.11
N VAL A 19 24.06 -27.21 -54.87
CA VAL A 19 24.41 -25.83 -54.48
C VAL A 19 23.16 -24.94 -54.44
N GLU A 20 22.29 -25.00 -55.44
CA GLU A 20 21.03 -24.24 -55.48
C GLU A 20 20.11 -24.64 -54.29
N LEU A 21 20.07 -25.93 -53.92
CA LEU A 21 19.34 -26.39 -52.75
C LEU A 21 19.93 -25.90 -51.43
N VAL A 22 21.26 -25.90 -51.29
CA VAL A 22 21.95 -25.38 -50.10
C VAL A 22 21.76 -23.87 -49.97
N GLU A 23 21.82 -23.11 -51.07
CA GLU A 23 21.53 -21.67 -51.08
C GLU A 23 20.08 -21.39 -50.68
N SER A 24 19.12 -22.17 -51.20
CA SER A 24 17.71 -22.07 -50.79
C SER A 24 17.52 -22.36 -49.30
N LEU A 25 18.11 -23.45 -48.80
CA LEU A 25 18.02 -23.84 -47.39
C LEU A 25 18.69 -22.80 -46.47
N THR A 26 19.81 -22.22 -46.90
CA THR A 26 20.50 -21.16 -46.15
C THR A 26 19.62 -19.92 -46.07
N GLY A 27 18.99 -19.51 -47.17
CA GLY A 27 18.05 -18.38 -47.17
C GLY A 27 16.79 -18.62 -46.32
N GLU A 28 16.29 -19.85 -46.27
CA GLU A 28 15.18 -20.23 -45.38
C GLU A 28 15.58 -20.17 -43.90
N VAL A 29 16.77 -20.66 -43.55
CA VAL A 29 17.30 -20.59 -42.18
C VAL A 29 17.57 -19.14 -41.76
N GLU A 30 18.13 -18.31 -42.63
CA GLU A 30 18.35 -16.88 -42.36
C GLU A 30 17.02 -16.14 -42.13
N ASN A 31 16.00 -16.44 -42.93
CA ASN A 31 14.66 -15.87 -42.72
C ASN A 31 14.01 -16.37 -41.42
N ALA A 32 14.16 -17.65 -41.09
CA ALA A 32 13.63 -18.21 -39.84
C ALA A 32 14.31 -17.58 -38.61
N LEU A 33 15.64 -17.43 -38.63
CA LEU A 33 16.39 -16.75 -37.56
C LEU A 33 15.95 -15.30 -37.41
N ARG A 34 15.77 -14.57 -38.52
CA ARG A 34 15.31 -13.17 -38.49
C ARG A 34 13.91 -13.04 -37.89
N HIS A 35 13.02 -14.00 -38.17
CA HIS A 35 11.69 -14.01 -37.58
C HIS A 35 11.73 -14.26 -36.06
N VAL A 36 12.55 -15.21 -35.62
CA VAL A 36 12.75 -15.51 -34.19
C VAL A 36 13.37 -14.31 -33.47
N ASP A 37 14.35 -13.63 -34.07
CA ASP A 37 14.95 -12.42 -33.50
C ASP A 37 13.93 -11.28 -33.36
N GLU A 38 13.07 -11.07 -34.37
CA GLU A 38 11.99 -10.07 -34.32
C GLU A 38 10.94 -10.41 -33.24
N GLU A 39 10.60 -11.69 -33.08
CA GLU A 39 9.66 -12.19 -32.06
C GLU A 39 10.22 -12.02 -30.65
N ILE A 40 11.46 -12.48 -30.41
CA ILE A 40 12.14 -12.34 -29.11
C ILE A 40 12.35 -10.86 -28.77
N ALA A 41 12.75 -10.02 -29.73
CA ALA A 41 12.91 -8.59 -29.49
C ALA A 41 11.58 -7.92 -29.11
N GLY A 42 10.47 -8.36 -29.72
CA GLY A 42 9.12 -7.93 -29.37
C GLY A 42 8.72 -8.33 -27.96
N GLU A 43 8.90 -9.61 -27.59
CA GLU A 43 8.58 -10.12 -26.26
C GLU A 43 9.41 -9.45 -25.15
N LEU A 44 10.74 -9.35 -25.35
CA LEU A 44 11.63 -8.67 -24.42
C LEU A 44 11.30 -7.18 -24.30
N GLY A 45 10.87 -6.55 -25.39
CA GLY A 45 10.36 -5.18 -25.41
C GLY A 45 9.09 -5.01 -24.57
N GLY A 46 8.16 -5.96 -24.68
CA GLY A 46 6.94 -6.02 -23.87
C GLY A 46 7.25 -6.16 -22.37
N ILE A 47 8.08 -7.15 -22.01
CA ILE A 47 8.52 -7.38 -20.63
C ILE A 47 9.23 -6.14 -20.06
N ALA A 48 10.09 -5.49 -20.85
CA ALA A 48 10.76 -4.26 -20.43
C ALA A 48 9.77 -3.10 -20.25
N GLY A 49 8.68 -3.06 -21.01
CA GLY A 49 7.55 -2.13 -20.82
C GLY A 49 6.84 -2.38 -19.49
N ASP A 50 6.46 -3.63 -19.22
CA ASP A 50 5.77 -4.02 -17.99
C ASP A 50 6.62 -3.74 -16.74
N ILE A 51 7.93 -4.01 -16.81
CA ILE A 51 8.87 -3.68 -15.73
C ILE A 51 8.92 -2.17 -15.48
N ARG A 52 8.89 -1.33 -16.53
CA ARG A 52 8.88 0.12 -16.35
C ARG A 52 7.58 0.59 -15.69
N ALA A 53 6.43 0.12 -16.15
CA ALA A 53 5.14 0.44 -15.55
C ALA A 53 5.10 0.03 -14.07
N MET A 54 5.59 -1.17 -13.75
CA MET A 54 5.69 -1.65 -12.37
C MET A 54 6.60 -0.77 -11.50
N ARG A 55 7.74 -0.32 -12.04
CA ARG A 55 8.65 0.59 -11.32
C ARG A 55 8.03 1.95 -11.06
N GLU A 56 7.26 2.48 -12.00
CA GLU A 56 6.53 3.75 -11.83
C GLU A 56 5.46 3.64 -10.75
N GLU A 57 4.71 2.54 -10.71
CA GLU A 57 3.70 2.33 -9.69
C GLU A 57 4.26 2.03 -8.30
N LEU A 58 5.36 1.25 -8.22
CA LEU A 58 6.09 1.07 -6.97
C LEU A 58 6.63 2.40 -6.44
N ALA A 59 7.11 3.28 -7.32
CA ALA A 59 7.54 4.62 -6.92
C ALA A 59 6.35 5.46 -6.41
N ALA A 60 5.17 5.35 -7.03
CA ALA A 60 3.96 6.03 -6.57
C ALA A 60 3.47 5.51 -5.20
N LEU A 61 3.47 4.19 -5.00
CA LEU A 61 3.18 3.57 -3.70
C LEU A 61 4.18 4.00 -2.63
N SER A 62 5.47 3.97 -2.95
CA SER A 62 6.54 4.37 -2.03
C SER A 62 6.38 5.83 -1.66
N ALA A 63 6.07 6.71 -2.63
CA ALA A 63 5.74 8.10 -2.36
C ALA A 63 4.53 8.20 -1.42
N GLU A 64 3.42 7.51 -1.65
CA GLU A 64 2.26 7.55 -0.74
C GLU A 64 2.54 7.00 0.67
N ALA A 65 3.38 5.97 0.77
CA ALA A 65 3.83 5.43 2.05
C ALA A 65 4.70 6.44 2.83
N HIS A 66 5.46 7.28 2.11
CA HIS A 66 6.35 8.29 2.71
C HIS A 66 5.69 9.68 2.84
N ASP A 67 4.68 10.03 2.03
CA ASP A 67 4.09 11.36 1.89
C ASP A 67 2.84 11.56 2.78
N GLY A 68 2.68 10.75 3.83
CA GLY A 68 1.87 11.15 4.98
C GLY A 68 1.10 10.04 5.67
N ARG A 69 0.40 9.15 4.96
CA ARG A 69 -0.65 8.32 5.61
C ARG A 69 -0.11 7.27 6.60
N ILE A 70 0.99 6.60 6.29
CA ILE A 70 1.62 5.65 7.22
C ILE A 70 2.32 6.39 8.38
N PRO A 71 3.10 7.47 8.13
CA PRO A 71 3.59 8.33 9.20
C PRO A 71 2.48 8.87 10.12
N GLU A 72 1.39 9.41 9.55
CA GLU A 72 0.20 9.90 10.28
C GLU A 72 -0.42 8.79 11.12
N ALA A 73 -0.57 7.57 10.57
CA ALA A 73 -1.06 6.43 11.34
C ALA A 73 -0.12 6.09 12.52
N GLY A 74 1.19 6.24 12.35
CA GLY A 74 2.16 6.11 13.44
C GLY A 74 2.03 7.19 14.52
N GLU A 75 1.75 8.43 14.12
CA GLU A 75 1.48 9.54 15.05
C GLU A 75 0.19 9.29 15.83
N GLU A 76 -0.88 8.82 15.17
CA GLU A 76 -2.14 8.45 15.83
C GLU A 76 -1.92 7.36 16.90
N LEU A 77 -1.13 6.32 16.61
CA LEU A 77 -0.79 5.29 17.59
C LEU A 77 0.05 5.83 18.76
N THR A 78 0.89 6.84 18.51
CA THR A 78 1.67 7.50 19.56
C THR A 78 0.77 8.30 20.49
N GLU A 79 -0.22 9.03 19.97
CA GLU A 79 -1.21 9.72 20.80
C GLU A 79 -2.12 8.74 21.55
N VAL A 80 -2.50 7.62 20.95
CA VAL A 80 -3.20 6.54 21.67
C VAL A 80 -2.40 6.08 22.89
N ALA A 81 -1.09 5.82 22.71
CA ALA A 81 -0.22 5.43 23.82
C ALA A 81 -0.15 6.52 24.90
N ARG A 82 -0.06 7.79 24.50
CA ARG A 82 -0.01 8.94 25.42
C ARG A 82 -1.31 9.12 26.21
N GLU A 83 -2.46 9.10 25.54
CA GLU A 83 -3.79 9.25 26.15
C GLU A 83 -4.08 8.09 27.12
N THR A 84 -3.75 6.86 26.72
CA THR A 84 -3.92 5.67 27.55
C THR A 84 -3.03 5.70 28.80
N GLU A 85 -1.78 6.14 28.69
CA GLU A 85 -0.89 6.33 29.83
C GLU A 85 -1.42 7.41 30.78
N ALA A 86 -1.81 8.57 30.23
CA ALA A 86 -2.34 9.68 31.02
C ALA A 86 -3.59 9.26 31.80
N ALA A 87 -4.55 8.62 31.13
CA ALA A 87 -5.77 8.16 31.79
C ALA A 87 -5.49 7.08 32.84
N THR A 88 -4.57 6.14 32.57
CA THR A 88 -4.19 5.12 33.55
C THR A 88 -3.59 5.76 34.81
N ASN A 89 -2.74 6.78 34.65
CA ASN A 89 -2.19 7.52 35.79
C ASN A 89 -3.28 8.22 36.60
N THR A 90 -4.26 8.87 35.95
CA THR A 90 -5.40 9.49 36.64
C THR A 90 -6.25 8.47 37.39
N ILE A 91 -6.55 7.32 36.77
CA ILE A 91 -7.32 6.23 37.39
C ILE A 91 -6.59 5.69 38.62
N MET A 92 -5.27 5.45 38.52
CA MET A 92 -4.47 4.99 39.66
C MET A 92 -4.45 6.01 40.79
N ALA A 93 -4.23 7.30 40.49
CA ALA A 93 -4.22 8.36 41.49
C ALA A 93 -5.56 8.49 42.23
N ALA A 94 -6.68 8.38 41.52
CA ALA A 94 -8.01 8.40 42.11
C ALA A 94 -8.24 7.18 43.01
N ALA A 95 -7.82 5.98 42.57
CA ALA A 95 -7.91 4.76 43.37
C ALA A 95 -7.02 4.82 44.64
N GLU A 96 -5.80 5.33 44.53
CA GLU A 96 -4.91 5.58 45.67
C GLU A 96 -5.53 6.55 46.68
N THR A 97 -6.16 7.62 46.17
CA THR A 97 -6.86 8.59 47.02
C THR A 97 -7.99 7.91 47.79
N ILE A 98 -8.81 7.09 47.14
CA ILE A 98 -9.88 6.32 47.80
C ILE A 98 -9.30 5.42 48.90
N LEU A 99 -8.21 4.70 48.63
CA LEU A 99 -7.56 3.82 49.61
C LEU A 99 -7.00 4.55 50.83
N SER A 100 -6.64 5.83 50.67
CA SER A 100 -6.09 6.66 51.74
C SER A 100 -7.16 7.29 52.66
N LEU A 101 -8.44 7.21 52.28
CA LEU A 101 -9.55 7.78 53.07
C LEU A 101 -9.88 6.89 54.28
N GLU A 102 -10.01 7.51 55.46
CA GLU A 102 -10.41 6.82 56.69
C GLU A 102 -11.91 7.02 56.98
N GLU A 103 -12.71 5.95 56.81
CA GLU A 103 -14.18 5.98 56.93
C GLU A 103 -14.67 6.46 58.32
N ALA A 104 -13.96 6.11 59.39
CA ALA A 104 -14.36 6.45 60.75
C ALA A 104 -14.03 7.90 61.16
N ALA A 105 -13.14 8.58 60.43
CA ALA A 105 -12.64 9.91 60.77
C ALA A 105 -13.29 11.04 59.96
N ASP A 106 -13.94 10.71 58.84
CA ASP A 106 -14.39 11.69 57.86
C ASP A 106 -15.91 11.59 57.59
N SER A 107 -16.68 12.56 58.10
CA SER A 107 -18.12 12.64 57.82
C SER A 107 -18.43 12.86 56.33
N ALA A 108 -17.46 13.30 55.52
CA ALA A 108 -17.57 13.47 54.08
C ALA A 108 -16.98 12.28 53.30
N TYR A 109 -16.65 11.15 53.94
CA TYR A 109 -16.05 9.97 53.31
C TYR A 109 -16.81 9.56 52.03
N ARG A 110 -18.14 9.41 52.12
CA ARG A 110 -18.97 9.01 50.99
C ARG A 110 -18.87 9.99 49.81
N GLU A 111 -18.93 11.28 50.08
CA GLU A 111 -18.85 12.33 49.06
C GLU A 111 -17.48 12.35 48.37
N LYS A 112 -16.40 12.16 49.14
CA LYS A 112 -15.04 12.07 48.60
C LYS A 112 -14.85 10.83 47.73
N VAL A 113 -15.38 9.67 48.15
CA VAL A 113 -15.35 8.45 47.34
C VAL A 113 -16.15 8.64 46.05
N GLU A 114 -17.37 9.19 46.14
CA GLU A 114 -18.20 9.48 44.96
C GLU A 114 -17.48 10.41 43.97
N ALA A 115 -16.79 11.44 44.46
CA ALA A 115 -15.99 12.34 43.63
C ALA A 115 -14.83 11.62 42.91
N GLN A 116 -14.07 10.77 43.62
CA GLN A 116 -12.97 10.00 43.00
C GLN A 116 -13.47 8.96 42.01
N VAL A 117 -14.62 8.33 42.26
CA VAL A 117 -15.25 7.41 41.30
C VAL A 117 -15.71 8.15 40.04
N MET A 118 -16.21 9.38 40.17
CA MET A 118 -16.54 10.22 39.01
C MET A 118 -15.29 10.59 38.21
N GLU A 119 -14.18 10.91 38.87
CA GLU A 119 -12.89 11.15 38.21
C GLU A 119 -12.43 9.93 37.40
N ILE A 120 -12.58 8.71 37.95
CA ILE A 120 -12.27 7.47 37.22
C ILE A 120 -13.16 7.32 35.98
N PHE A 121 -14.45 7.59 36.08
CA PHE A 121 -15.34 7.52 34.91
C PHE A 121 -15.00 8.56 33.85
N GLN A 122 -14.65 9.78 34.27
CA GLN A 122 -14.19 10.82 33.35
C GLN A 122 -12.88 10.43 32.68
N ALA A 123 -11.91 9.91 33.44
CA ALA A 123 -10.66 9.42 32.89
C ALA A 123 -10.92 8.36 31.82
N CYS A 124 -11.74 7.34 32.10
CA CYS A 124 -12.12 6.27 31.16
C CYS A 124 -12.70 6.74 29.81
N SER A 125 -13.17 7.99 29.70
CA SER A 125 -13.62 8.56 28.43
C SER A 125 -12.52 8.60 27.34
N PHE A 126 -11.24 8.46 27.72
CA PHE A 126 -10.12 8.29 26.79
C PHE A 126 -10.36 7.16 25.77
N GLN A 127 -11.15 6.14 26.14
CA GLN A 127 -11.47 5.02 25.25
C GLN A 127 -12.19 5.43 23.97
N ASP A 128 -13.02 6.49 24.01
CA ASP A 128 -13.73 6.95 22.82
C ASP A 128 -12.75 7.54 21.80
N ILE A 129 -11.88 8.45 22.25
CA ILE A 129 -10.84 9.06 21.41
C ILE A 129 -9.86 7.99 20.90
N THR A 130 -9.41 7.11 21.79
CA THR A 130 -8.53 5.98 21.42
C THR A 130 -9.19 5.08 20.37
N GLY A 131 -10.48 4.75 20.52
CA GLY A 131 -11.23 3.95 19.55
C GLY A 131 -11.32 4.60 18.17
N GLN A 132 -11.54 5.92 18.13
CA GLN A 132 -11.56 6.70 16.89
C GLN A 132 -10.17 6.69 16.21
N ARG A 133 -9.10 6.95 16.96
CA ARG A 133 -7.72 6.94 16.44
C ARG A 133 -7.32 5.56 15.90
N ILE A 134 -7.60 4.48 16.64
CA ILE A 134 -7.35 3.11 16.19
C ILE A 134 -8.12 2.81 14.90
N THR A 135 -9.40 3.22 14.81
CA THR A 135 -10.20 3.02 13.60
C THR A 135 -9.55 3.70 12.40
N LYS A 136 -9.09 4.96 12.55
CA LYS A 136 -8.40 5.70 11.49
C LYS A 136 -7.11 4.99 11.02
N VAL A 137 -6.34 4.44 11.96
CA VAL A 137 -5.14 3.64 11.67
C VAL A 137 -5.50 2.38 10.88
N VAL A 138 -6.47 1.61 11.36
CA VAL A 138 -6.92 0.37 10.71
C VAL A 138 -7.41 0.64 9.29
N THR A 139 -8.28 1.64 9.10
CA THR A 139 -8.77 2.03 7.77
C THR A 139 -7.62 2.40 6.83
N THR A 140 -6.61 3.11 7.34
CA THR A 140 -5.44 3.49 6.54
C THR A 140 -4.61 2.26 6.11
N LEU A 141 -4.36 1.33 7.04
CA LEU A 141 -3.61 0.11 6.73
C LEU A 141 -4.37 -0.81 5.78
N SER A 142 -5.69 -0.95 5.95
CA SER A 142 -6.53 -1.74 5.04
C SER A 142 -6.53 -1.18 3.62
N ALA A 143 -6.52 0.15 3.46
CA ALA A 143 -6.44 0.76 2.13
C ALA A 143 -5.09 0.51 1.45
N VAL A 144 -3.99 0.49 2.22
CA VAL A 144 -2.66 0.12 1.71
C VAL A 144 -2.64 -1.36 1.31
N GLU A 145 -3.19 -2.24 2.14
CA GLU A 145 -3.29 -3.68 1.88
C GLU A 145 -4.08 -3.98 0.60
N GLU A 146 -5.26 -3.37 0.43
CA GLU A 146 -6.10 -3.54 -0.76
C GLU A 146 -5.35 -3.14 -2.04
N ARG A 147 -4.58 -2.06 -1.98
CA ARG A 147 -3.80 -1.59 -3.13
C ARG A 147 -2.65 -2.53 -3.47
N ILE A 148 -1.92 -3.02 -2.47
CA ILE A 148 -0.87 -4.03 -2.68
C ILE A 148 -1.49 -5.31 -3.29
N ALA A 149 -2.63 -5.75 -2.77
CA ALA A 149 -3.34 -6.92 -3.30
C ALA A 149 -3.75 -6.72 -4.77
N ALA A 150 -4.29 -5.56 -5.13
CA ALA A 150 -4.68 -5.23 -6.51
C ALA A 150 -3.49 -5.24 -7.48
N LEU A 151 -2.32 -4.74 -7.03
CA LEU A 151 -1.09 -4.75 -7.82
C LEU A 151 -0.58 -6.17 -8.05
N LEU A 152 -0.52 -6.99 -7.00
CA LEU A 152 -0.11 -8.38 -7.10
C LEU A 152 -1.04 -9.16 -8.04
N ASP A 153 -2.35 -8.92 -7.98
CA ASP A 153 -3.34 -9.56 -8.85
C ASP A 153 -3.17 -9.14 -10.32
N ALA A 154 -2.92 -7.85 -10.58
CA ALA A 154 -2.68 -7.35 -11.92
C ALA A 154 -1.41 -7.96 -12.54
N ILE A 155 -0.33 -8.05 -11.76
CA ILE A 155 0.93 -8.71 -12.17
C ILE A 155 0.69 -10.19 -12.45
N ALA A 156 0.01 -10.91 -11.55
CA ALA A 156 -0.23 -12.34 -11.69
C ALA A 156 -1.07 -12.69 -12.92
N LYS A 157 -1.98 -11.79 -13.33
CA LYS A 157 -2.89 -11.98 -14.47
C LYS A 157 -2.42 -11.34 -15.77
N GLY A 158 -1.30 -10.59 -15.77
CA GLY A 158 -0.85 -9.81 -16.92
C GLY A 158 -1.84 -8.70 -17.31
N ASN A 159 -2.62 -8.21 -16.34
CA ASN A 159 -3.57 -7.12 -16.57
C ASN A 159 -2.86 -5.76 -16.50
N PRO A 160 -3.42 -4.72 -17.13
CA PRO A 160 -2.97 -3.35 -16.91
C PRO A 160 -2.98 -3.05 -15.41
N LEU A 161 -1.89 -2.46 -14.95
CA LEU A 161 -1.76 -2.14 -13.55
C LEU A 161 -2.78 -1.07 -13.11
N PRO A 162 -3.33 -1.17 -11.89
CA PRO A 162 -4.33 -0.23 -11.40
C PRO A 162 -3.73 1.16 -11.16
N GLN A 163 -4.29 2.18 -11.81
CA GLN A 163 -3.89 3.57 -11.57
C GLN A 163 -4.04 3.94 -10.10
N ALA A 164 -3.06 4.70 -9.60
CA ALA A 164 -3.07 5.32 -8.28
C ALA A 164 -4.33 6.15 -8.07
N ARG A 165 -5.35 5.60 -7.40
CA ARG A 165 -6.45 6.41 -6.87
C ARG A 165 -5.95 7.05 -5.59
N ARG A 166 -6.04 8.39 -5.53
CA ARG A 166 -5.98 9.10 -4.25
C ARG A 166 -7.12 8.56 -3.38
N ILE A 167 -6.78 7.92 -2.28
CA ILE A 167 -7.75 7.59 -1.24
C ILE A 167 -8.27 8.94 -0.74
N GLU A 168 -9.53 9.25 -1.02
CA GLU A 168 -10.16 10.50 -0.57
C GLU A 168 -10.04 10.58 0.96
N LYS A 169 -9.71 11.78 1.48
CA LYS A 169 -9.74 12.03 2.93
C LYS A 169 -11.20 11.91 3.34
N ASP A 170 -11.54 10.89 4.12
CA ASP A 170 -12.88 10.73 4.64
C ASP A 170 -13.20 11.96 5.51
N PRO A 171 -14.15 12.83 5.10
CA PRO A 171 -14.45 14.06 5.82
C PRO A 171 -15.08 13.80 7.19
N LEU A 172 -15.43 12.55 7.50
CA LEU A 172 -16.07 12.14 8.75
C LEU A 172 -15.09 11.70 9.85
N LEU A 173 -13.79 11.57 9.54
CA LEU A 173 -12.73 11.19 10.50
C LEU A 173 -11.92 12.40 11.00
N ASN A 174 -12.60 13.51 11.31
CA ASN A 174 -11.99 14.62 12.06
C ASN A 174 -12.04 14.28 13.56
N GLY A 175 -11.22 13.31 13.98
CA GLY A 175 -10.86 13.19 15.40
C GLY A 175 -10.04 14.40 15.86
N PRO A 176 -9.81 14.56 17.18
CA PRO A 176 -9.01 15.67 17.70
C PRO A 176 -7.69 15.79 16.92
N HIS A 177 -7.43 16.98 16.36
CA HIS A 177 -6.27 17.20 15.54
C HIS A 177 -4.99 16.96 16.37
N ILE A 178 -4.10 16.10 15.87
CA ILE A 178 -2.76 15.95 16.45
C ILE A 178 -2.05 17.30 16.34
N GLY A 179 -1.82 17.96 17.46
CA GLY A 179 -1.13 19.26 17.53
C GLY A 179 -1.83 20.42 16.82
N GLY A 180 -3.11 20.27 16.43
CA GLY A 180 -3.94 21.37 15.92
C GLY A 180 -4.51 22.19 17.07
N PRO A 181 -5.08 23.38 16.81
CA PRO A 181 -5.82 24.09 17.84
C PRO A 181 -6.95 23.17 18.32
N GLU A 182 -6.94 22.80 19.60
CA GLU A 182 -8.14 22.29 20.25
C GLU A 182 -9.23 23.34 20.01
N VAL A 183 -10.31 22.94 19.35
CA VAL A 183 -11.50 23.79 19.29
C VAL A 183 -11.94 23.91 20.74
N SER A 184 -11.82 25.12 21.29
CA SER A 184 -12.12 25.33 22.70
C SER A 184 -13.62 25.17 22.93
N GLN A 185 -14.04 24.79 24.13
CA GLN A 185 -15.47 24.72 24.46
C GLN A 185 -16.15 26.08 24.23
N ASP A 186 -15.42 27.18 24.45
CA ASP A 186 -15.90 28.53 24.18
C ASP A 186 -16.17 28.76 22.67
N ASP A 187 -15.36 28.17 21.79
CA ASP A 187 -15.56 28.23 20.33
C ASP A 187 -16.78 27.41 19.88
N ILE A 188 -17.07 26.31 20.58
CA ILE A 188 -18.25 25.47 20.32
C ILE A 188 -19.52 26.19 20.78
N ASP A 189 -19.49 26.76 21.98
CA ASP A 189 -20.63 27.47 22.56
C ASP A 189 -21.00 28.69 21.70
N ALA A 190 -20.01 29.40 21.16
CA ALA A 190 -20.20 30.50 20.20
C ALA A 190 -20.87 30.10 18.88
N LEU A 191 -20.98 28.80 18.56
CA LEU A 191 -21.64 28.30 17.35
C LEU A 191 -23.16 28.09 17.54
N PHE A 192 -23.61 28.00 18.79
CA PHE A 192 -25.00 27.69 19.16
C PHE A 192 -25.73 28.84 19.86
N ASP A 193 -25.03 29.96 20.12
CA ASP A 193 -25.57 31.25 20.57
C ASP A 193 -25.93 32.19 19.39
#